data_AF-A0A1W2FGF0-F1
#
_entry.id   AF-A0A1W2FGF0-F1
#
_cell.length_a   1.000
_cell.length_b   1.000
_cell.length_c   1.000
_cell.angle_alpha   90.00
_cell.angle_beta   90.00
_cell.angle_gamma   90.00
#
_symmetry.space_group_name_H-M   'P 1'
#
loop_
_entity.id
_entity.type
_entity.pdbx_description
1 polymer ?
#
loop_
_entity_poly.entity_id
_entity_poly.type
_entity_poly.pdbx_seq_one_letter_code
_entity_poly.pdbx_strand_id
1 'polypeptide(L)'
;MADWKTDAELYDIANRLGRKIIEMYSKAGVWISAGLYVDTLIKNIVMDAETYMSLEPQRIIDEFERMQKAARDTGEDAVSKATLNTAAIKLGEWTGAGAEAFMDQMNYIQTFMEQQNRQILFAAHCMGTAYSLAVNARRNYYELADATIAACDKEMKKQAERDTKATIGILSEIATACITGFGKPDKAATVVRWGLESFVAIGAKTGEVVIEGSEAPEVVSSYTRARSNLESSFHDGLAELTRWIEVQERDLAEVKNPILEPLQREIDVTGADFDYGKFFHDARDPAVFGAKVEQERKKIQEEQNRPPGLIGQRLDGGPS
;
A
#
# COMPACT_ATOMS: atom_id res chain seq x y z
N MET A 1 -0.81 -0.69 22.35
CA MET A 1 0.63 -0.74 22.69
C MET A 1 1.30 -1.40 21.50
N ALA A 2 2.36 -0.83 20.92
CA ALA A 2 2.97 -1.34 19.69
C ALA A 2 3.49 -2.78 19.89
N ASP A 3 3.03 -3.73 19.06
CA ASP A 3 3.36 -5.17 19.17
C ASP A 3 4.62 -5.55 18.37
N TRP A 4 5.55 -4.62 18.17
CA TRP A 4 6.77 -4.84 17.39
C TRP A 4 8.02 -4.38 18.13
N LYS A 5 9.16 -5.00 17.76
CA LYS A 5 10.47 -4.61 18.26
C LYS A 5 10.87 -3.24 17.71
N THR A 6 11.11 -2.32 18.63
CA THR A 6 11.54 -0.95 18.33
C THR A 6 12.97 -0.90 17.82
N ASP A 7 13.34 0.17 17.12
CA ASP A 7 14.71 0.37 16.65
C ASP A 7 15.69 0.36 17.83
N ALA A 8 15.31 0.97 18.96
CA ALA A 8 16.11 0.96 20.17
C ALA A 8 16.35 -0.46 20.73
N GLU A 9 15.34 -1.32 20.73
CA GLU A 9 15.51 -2.73 21.12
C GLU A 9 16.44 -3.50 20.17
N LEU A 10 16.35 -3.24 18.86
CA LEU A 10 17.22 -3.88 17.87
C LEU A 10 18.66 -3.40 17.98
N TYR A 11 18.88 -2.10 18.18
CA TYR A 11 20.21 -1.56 18.46
C TYR A 11 20.77 -2.12 19.78
N ASP A 12 19.97 -2.21 20.85
CA ASP A 12 20.42 -2.77 22.13
C ASP A 12 20.84 -4.25 21.98
N ILE A 13 20.00 -5.09 21.38
CA ILE A 13 20.29 -6.52 21.25
C ILE A 13 21.49 -6.76 20.33
N ALA A 14 21.65 -5.98 19.25
CA ALA A 14 22.80 -6.03 18.36
C ALA A 14 24.11 -5.67 19.08
N ASN A 15 24.10 -4.60 19.87
CA ASN A 15 25.25 -4.19 20.68
C ASN A 15 25.61 -5.25 21.73
N ARG A 16 24.61 -5.81 22.41
CA ARG A 16 24.79 -6.87 23.40
C ARG A 16 25.36 -8.14 22.77
N LEU A 17 24.85 -8.53 21.61
CA LEU A 17 25.35 -9.66 20.85
C LEU A 17 26.82 -9.49 20.48
N GLY A 18 27.19 -8.35 19.88
CA GLY A 18 28.57 -8.09 19.50
C GLY A 18 29.53 -8.15 20.69
N ARG A 19 29.16 -7.54 21.81
CA ARG A 19 29.94 -7.62 23.07
C ARG A 19 30.07 -9.06 23.58
N LYS A 20 28.99 -9.85 23.51
CA LYS A 20 28.97 -11.24 23.97
C LYS A 20 29.84 -12.16 23.14
N ILE A 21 29.85 -11.98 21.82
CA ILE A 21 30.75 -12.71 20.92
C ILE A 21 32.22 -12.42 21.28
N ILE A 22 32.57 -11.14 21.53
CA ILE A 22 33.93 -10.75 21.92
C ILE A 22 34.32 -11.36 23.27
N GLU A 23 33.42 -11.33 24.25
CA GLU A 23 33.64 -11.94 25.57
C GLU A 23 33.90 -13.44 25.44
N MET A 24 33.10 -14.14 24.64
CA MET A 24 33.23 -15.57 24.37
C MET A 24 34.58 -15.91 23.74
N TYR A 25 34.96 -15.23 22.65
CA TYR A 25 36.25 -15.48 21.99
C TYR A 25 37.45 -15.17 22.91
N SER A 26 37.38 -14.10 23.69
CA SER A 26 38.42 -13.75 24.67
C SER A 26 38.60 -14.86 25.71
N LYS A 27 37.49 -15.43 26.19
CA LYS A 27 37.50 -16.53 27.17
C LYS A 27 37.98 -17.86 26.57
N ALA A 28 37.71 -18.09 25.28
CA ALA A 28 38.19 -19.24 24.54
C ALA A 28 39.69 -19.14 24.15
N GLY A 29 40.36 -18.03 24.47
CA GLY A 29 41.76 -17.82 24.10
C GLY A 29 41.98 -17.56 22.61
N VAL A 30 40.91 -17.26 21.87
CA VAL A 30 40.98 -16.90 20.46
C VAL A 30 41.31 -15.41 20.36
N TRP A 31 42.43 -15.09 19.73
CA TRP A 31 42.90 -13.72 19.63
C TRP A 31 42.09 -12.93 18.60
N ILE A 32 41.29 -11.98 19.07
CA ILE A 32 40.74 -10.89 18.25
C ILE A 32 41.68 -9.69 18.42
N SER A 33 42.29 -9.21 17.33
CA SER A 33 43.24 -8.10 17.42
C SER A 33 42.59 -6.85 18.03
N ALA A 34 43.28 -6.20 18.97
CA ALA A 34 42.70 -5.17 19.84
C ALA A 34 42.32 -3.87 19.09
N GLY A 35 41.23 -3.23 19.55
CA GLY A 35 40.82 -1.88 19.18
C GLY A 35 40.00 -1.81 17.88
N LEU A 36 40.65 -1.98 16.73
CA LEU A 36 40.01 -1.78 15.41
C LEU A 36 39.01 -2.88 15.03
N TYR A 37 39.28 -4.14 15.39
CA TYR A 37 38.39 -5.26 15.01
C TYR A 37 37.19 -5.45 15.95
N VAL A 38 37.29 -5.00 17.20
CA VAL A 38 36.18 -5.06 18.18
C VAL A 38 35.06 -4.09 17.80
N ASP A 39 35.40 -2.82 17.59
CA ASP A 39 34.43 -1.81 17.19
C ASP A 39 33.86 -2.11 15.81
N THR A 40 34.69 -2.66 14.90
CA THR A 40 34.23 -3.09 13.57
C THR A 40 33.23 -4.26 13.65
N LEU A 41 33.46 -5.25 14.51
CA LEU A 41 32.51 -6.37 14.68
C LEU A 41 31.17 -5.89 15.22
N ILE A 42 31.18 -5.09 16.29
CA ILE A 42 29.94 -4.53 16.87
C ILE A 42 29.22 -3.69 15.82
N LYS A 43 29.95 -2.85 15.08
CA LYS A 43 29.38 -2.04 14.00
C LYS A 43 28.75 -2.89 12.90
N ASN A 44 29.39 -3.99 12.49
CA ASN A 44 28.83 -4.89 11.47
C ASN A 44 27.52 -5.53 11.94
N ILE A 45 27.46 -6.00 13.19
CA ILE A 45 26.24 -6.59 13.76
C ILE A 45 25.12 -5.55 13.88
N VAL A 46 25.48 -4.31 14.19
CA VAL A 46 24.54 -3.18 14.19
C VAL A 46 24.04 -2.86 12.77
N MET A 47 24.93 -2.86 11.77
CA MET A 47 24.52 -2.70 10.37
C MET A 47 23.58 -3.81 9.91
N ASP A 48 23.76 -5.05 10.39
CA ASP A 48 22.81 -6.13 10.13
C ASP A 48 21.42 -5.82 10.68
N ALA A 49 21.34 -5.22 11.88
CA ALA A 49 20.08 -4.80 12.48
C ALA A 49 19.40 -3.69 11.65
N GLU A 50 20.18 -2.76 11.07
CA GLU A 50 19.68 -1.65 10.25
C GLU A 50 18.92 -2.13 9.01
N THR A 51 19.33 -3.27 8.42
CA THR A 51 18.58 -3.91 7.34
C THR A 51 17.14 -4.21 7.74
N TYR A 52 16.90 -4.70 8.96
CA TYR A 52 15.56 -5.02 9.46
C TYR A 52 14.81 -3.81 10.02
N MET A 53 15.51 -2.70 10.27
CA MET A 53 14.93 -1.41 10.64
C MET A 53 14.48 -0.58 9.42
N SER A 54 14.93 -0.94 8.21
CA SER A 54 14.65 -0.22 6.96
C SER A 54 13.17 -0.01 6.65
N LEU A 55 12.31 -0.96 7.09
CA LEU A 55 10.86 -0.78 7.10
C LEU A 55 10.42 -0.28 8.48
N GLU A 56 9.87 0.94 8.52
CA GLU A 56 9.36 1.56 9.74
C GLU A 56 7.86 1.21 9.94
N PRO A 57 7.49 0.35 10.91
CA PRO A 57 6.12 -0.13 11.06
C PRO A 57 5.13 1.00 11.31
N GLN A 58 5.53 2.04 12.05
CA GLN A 58 4.66 3.17 12.34
C GLN A 58 4.28 3.95 11.07
N ARG A 59 5.24 4.23 10.18
CA ARG A 59 4.94 4.89 8.90
C ARG A 59 4.01 4.04 8.03
N ILE A 60 4.18 2.71 8.06
CA ILE A 60 3.30 1.80 7.32
C ILE A 60 1.89 1.82 7.92
N ILE A 61 1.74 1.87 9.24
CA ILE A 61 0.44 2.04 9.92
C ILE A 61 -0.22 3.34 9.47
N ASP A 62 0.49 4.46 9.57
CA ASP A 62 -0.04 5.78 9.26
C ASP A 62 -0.53 5.83 7.79
N GLU A 63 0.24 5.23 6.89
CA GLU A 63 -0.10 5.14 5.48
C GLU A 63 -1.28 4.20 5.22
N PHE A 64 -1.32 3.04 5.89
CA PHE A 64 -2.44 2.12 5.82
C PHE A 64 -3.75 2.76 6.30
N GLU A 65 -3.72 3.48 7.42
CA GLU A 65 -4.87 4.23 7.94
C GLU A 65 -5.33 5.33 6.98
N ARG A 66 -4.38 6.05 6.37
CA ARG A 66 -4.66 7.04 5.32
C ARG A 66 -5.38 6.41 4.13
N MET A 67 -4.90 5.26 3.65
CA MET A 67 -5.53 4.51 2.56
C MET A 67 -6.91 3.98 2.95
N GLN A 68 -7.08 3.44 4.16
CA GLN A 68 -8.39 3.01 4.65
C GLN A 68 -9.39 4.18 4.72
N LYS A 69 -8.93 5.37 5.12
CA LYS A 69 -9.77 6.57 5.12
C LYS A 69 -10.18 6.95 3.70
N ALA A 70 -9.23 7.00 2.77
CA ALA A 70 -9.52 7.28 1.36
C ALA A 70 -10.46 6.25 0.74
N ALA A 71 -10.33 4.97 1.10
CA ALA A 71 -11.22 3.89 0.66
C ALA A 71 -12.65 4.11 1.16
N ARG A 72 -12.82 4.50 2.43
CA ARG A 72 -14.13 4.83 3.00
C ARG A 72 -14.74 6.05 2.33
N ASP A 73 -13.97 7.13 2.18
CA ASP A 73 -14.44 8.37 1.56
C ASP A 73 -14.87 8.15 0.10
N THR A 74 -14.17 7.28 -0.65
CA THR A 74 -14.47 6.99 -2.07
C THR A 74 -15.53 5.90 -2.25
N GLY A 75 -15.48 4.86 -1.43
CA GLY A 75 -16.27 3.64 -1.56
C GLY A 75 -17.58 3.63 -0.78
N GLU A 76 -17.72 4.46 0.27
CA GLU A 76 -18.87 4.44 1.17
C GLU A 76 -19.70 5.75 1.14
N ASP A 77 -19.46 6.65 0.19
CA ASP A 77 -20.31 7.83 -0.01
C ASP A 77 -21.69 7.42 -0.54
N ALA A 78 -22.57 7.07 0.40
CA ALA A 78 -23.94 6.67 0.16
C ALA A 78 -24.76 7.80 -0.50
N VAL A 79 -24.41 9.07 -0.24
CA VAL A 79 -25.12 10.22 -0.80
C VAL A 79 -24.81 10.36 -2.28
N SER A 80 -23.53 10.33 -2.66
CA SER A 80 -23.15 10.38 -4.07
C SER A 80 -23.66 9.16 -4.85
N LYS A 81 -23.59 7.95 -4.26
CA LYS A 81 -24.17 6.74 -4.87
C LYS A 81 -25.68 6.82 -5.04
N ALA A 82 -26.40 7.29 -4.02
CA ALA A 82 -27.86 7.47 -4.11
C ALA A 82 -28.23 8.54 -5.14
N THR A 83 -27.44 9.62 -5.22
CA THR A 83 -27.63 10.69 -6.21
C THR A 83 -27.39 10.17 -7.63
N LEU A 84 -26.31 9.44 -7.86
CA LEU A 84 -26.01 8.80 -9.15
C LEU A 84 -27.11 7.81 -9.55
N ASN A 85 -27.57 6.96 -8.64
CA ASN A 85 -28.67 6.03 -8.90
C ASN A 85 -29.98 6.76 -9.21
N THR A 86 -30.30 7.83 -8.47
CA THR A 86 -31.49 8.64 -8.72
C THR A 86 -31.43 9.31 -10.08
N ALA A 87 -30.26 9.85 -10.45
CA ALA A 87 -30.04 10.44 -11.76
C ALA A 87 -30.17 9.40 -12.87
N ALA A 88 -29.57 8.21 -12.73
CA ALA A 88 -29.69 7.11 -13.69
C ALA A 88 -31.15 6.63 -13.86
N ILE A 89 -31.91 6.48 -12.76
CA ILE A 89 -33.34 6.11 -12.81
C ILE A 89 -34.14 7.18 -13.56
N LYS A 90 -33.94 8.46 -13.22
CA LYS A 90 -34.62 9.58 -13.89
C LYS A 90 -34.26 9.66 -15.37
N LEU A 91 -33.01 9.37 -15.72
CA LEU A 91 -32.54 9.37 -17.10
C LEU A 91 -33.07 8.17 -17.90
N GLY A 92 -33.31 7.03 -17.24
CA GLY A 92 -33.92 5.84 -17.87
C GLY A 92 -35.37 6.03 -18.33
N GLU A 93 -36.02 7.11 -17.91
CA GLU A 93 -37.33 7.54 -18.43
C GLU A 93 -37.20 8.29 -19.77
N TRP A 94 -35.97 8.64 -20.18
CA TRP A 94 -35.67 9.38 -21.39
C TRP A 94 -34.99 8.48 -22.43
N THR A 95 -35.30 8.71 -23.71
CA THR A 95 -34.77 7.99 -24.86
C THR A 95 -34.08 8.95 -25.84
N GLY A 96 -33.32 8.41 -26.80
CA GLY A 96 -32.58 9.18 -27.80
C GLY A 96 -31.09 9.29 -27.51
N ALA A 97 -30.32 9.70 -28.53
CA ALA A 97 -28.85 9.67 -28.51
C ALA A 97 -28.23 10.51 -27.37
N GLY A 98 -28.87 11.61 -26.96
CA GLY A 98 -28.40 12.42 -25.83
C GLY A 98 -28.62 11.72 -24.49
N ALA A 99 -29.78 11.08 -24.30
CA ALA A 99 -30.08 10.30 -23.10
C ALA A 99 -29.17 9.08 -22.97
N GLU A 100 -28.93 8.36 -24.07
CA GLU A 100 -27.99 7.23 -24.13
C GLU A 100 -26.57 7.66 -23.74
N ALA A 101 -26.06 8.75 -24.32
CA ALA A 101 -24.72 9.26 -24.03
C ALA A 101 -24.55 9.74 -22.57
N PHE A 102 -25.58 10.36 -21.98
CA PHE A 102 -25.57 10.68 -20.54
C PHE A 102 -25.60 9.42 -19.68
N MET A 103 -26.33 8.39 -20.10
CA MET A 103 -26.39 7.11 -19.39
C MET A 103 -25.03 6.41 -19.41
N ASP A 104 -24.35 6.42 -20.55
CA ASP A 104 -22.98 5.93 -20.70
C ASP A 104 -22.01 6.70 -19.80
N GLN A 105 -22.11 8.03 -19.75
CA GLN A 105 -21.28 8.84 -18.85
C GLN A 105 -21.51 8.49 -17.37
N MET A 106 -22.76 8.24 -16.96
CA MET A 106 -23.10 7.81 -15.61
C MET A 106 -22.53 6.42 -15.30
N ASN A 107 -22.60 5.49 -16.26
CA ASN A 107 -21.98 4.17 -16.16
C ASN A 107 -20.45 4.28 -16.07
N TYR A 108 -19.82 5.21 -16.79
CA TYR A 108 -18.38 5.47 -16.69
C TYR A 108 -17.98 6.00 -15.31
N ILE A 109 -18.78 6.88 -14.70
CA ILE A 109 -18.56 7.36 -13.33
C ILE A 109 -18.64 6.19 -12.33
N GLN A 110 -19.66 5.35 -12.42
CA GLN A 110 -19.80 4.18 -11.54
C GLN A 110 -18.61 3.22 -11.70
N THR A 111 -18.26 2.89 -12.94
CA THR A 111 -17.12 2.01 -13.26
C THR A 111 -15.80 2.58 -12.71
N PHE A 112 -15.59 3.89 -12.88
CA PHE A 112 -14.41 4.57 -12.36
C PHE A 112 -14.34 4.54 -10.83
N MET A 113 -15.45 4.80 -10.14
CA MET A 113 -15.51 4.71 -8.67
C MET A 113 -15.21 3.29 -8.18
N GLU A 114 -15.74 2.27 -8.85
CA GLU A 114 -15.45 0.86 -8.53
C GLU A 114 -13.99 0.48 -8.78
N GLN A 115 -13.38 1.00 -9.84
CA GLN A 115 -11.95 0.84 -10.11
C GLN A 115 -11.10 1.51 -9.04
N GLN A 116 -11.36 2.79 -8.73
CA GLN A 116 -10.65 3.53 -7.67
C GLN A 116 -10.78 2.83 -6.32
N ASN A 117 -11.96 2.29 -6.02
CA ASN A 117 -12.16 1.52 -4.80
C ASN A 117 -11.29 0.24 -4.78
N ARG A 118 -11.26 -0.54 -5.88
CA ARG A 118 -10.38 -1.72 -5.99
C ARG A 118 -8.89 -1.38 -5.87
N GLN A 119 -8.49 -0.26 -6.44
CA GLN A 119 -7.13 0.28 -6.41
C GLN A 119 -6.66 0.58 -4.99
N ILE A 120 -7.45 1.35 -4.24
CA ILE A 120 -7.11 1.73 -2.87
C ILE A 120 -7.05 0.49 -1.98
N LEU A 121 -7.88 -0.53 -2.25
CA LEU A 121 -7.83 -1.79 -1.52
C LEU A 121 -6.58 -2.60 -1.77
N PHE A 122 -6.16 -2.68 -3.03
CA PHE A 122 -4.91 -3.31 -3.37
C PHE A 122 -3.74 -2.62 -2.65
N ALA A 123 -3.71 -1.28 -2.67
CA ALA A 123 -2.68 -0.51 -1.98
C ALA A 123 -2.68 -0.78 -0.45
N ALA A 124 -3.86 -0.81 0.19
CA ALA A 124 -3.99 -1.14 1.60
C ALA A 124 -3.51 -2.58 1.90
N HIS A 125 -3.79 -3.54 1.02
CA HIS A 125 -3.30 -4.91 1.14
C HIS A 125 -1.77 -4.97 1.05
N CYS A 126 -1.16 -4.27 0.10
CA CYS A 126 0.30 -4.15 0.01
C CYS A 126 0.92 -3.58 1.29
N MET A 127 0.31 -2.53 1.85
CA MET A 127 0.75 -1.95 3.12
C MET A 127 0.61 -2.93 4.30
N GLY A 128 -0.49 -3.69 4.37
CA GLY A 128 -0.66 -4.74 5.38
C GLY A 128 0.40 -5.84 5.28
N THR A 129 0.74 -6.27 4.06
CA THR A 129 1.83 -7.22 3.81
C THR A 129 3.19 -6.65 4.21
N ALA A 130 3.47 -5.40 3.84
CA ALA A 130 4.70 -4.69 4.23
C ALA A 130 4.83 -4.57 5.76
N TYR A 131 3.73 -4.27 6.44
CA TYR A 131 3.68 -4.22 7.90
C TYR A 131 4.00 -5.58 8.52
N SER A 132 3.38 -6.66 8.02
CA SER A 132 3.67 -8.02 8.50
C SER A 132 5.13 -8.39 8.30
N LEU A 133 5.72 -8.08 7.14
CA LEU A 133 7.15 -8.26 6.90
C LEU A 133 8.00 -7.49 7.89
N ALA A 134 7.70 -6.20 8.11
CA ALA A 134 8.45 -5.34 9.03
C ALA A 134 8.42 -5.88 10.47
N VAL A 135 7.23 -6.21 10.98
CA VAL A 135 7.06 -6.72 12.36
C VAL A 135 7.77 -8.07 12.53
N ASN A 136 7.57 -9.01 11.61
CA ASN A 136 8.16 -10.35 11.71
C ASN A 136 9.68 -10.33 11.50
N ALA A 137 10.21 -9.50 10.59
CA ALA A 137 11.65 -9.38 10.37
C ALA A 137 12.36 -8.86 11.63
N ARG A 138 11.81 -7.81 12.26
CA ARG A 138 12.33 -7.24 13.51
C ARG A 138 12.28 -8.26 14.65
N ARG A 139 11.17 -9.00 14.80
CA ARG A 139 11.05 -10.07 15.80
C ARG A 139 12.08 -11.19 15.56
N ASN A 140 12.18 -11.69 14.33
CA ASN A 140 13.09 -12.77 13.97
C ASN A 140 14.56 -12.42 14.23
N TYR A 141 14.98 -11.19 13.90
CA TYR A 141 16.34 -10.74 14.20
C TYR A 141 16.59 -10.70 15.71
N TYR A 142 15.63 -10.14 16.47
CA TYR A 142 15.73 -10.08 17.93
C TYR A 142 15.88 -11.49 18.54
N GLU A 143 15.04 -12.44 18.13
CA GLU A 143 15.08 -13.82 18.62
C GLU A 143 16.37 -14.55 18.22
N LEU A 144 16.86 -14.33 16.99
CA LEU A 144 18.17 -14.85 16.54
C LEU A 144 19.31 -14.29 17.41
N ALA A 145 19.32 -12.98 17.65
CA ALA A 145 20.36 -12.34 18.44
C ALA A 145 20.33 -12.80 19.91
N ASP A 146 19.15 -12.92 20.51
CA ASP A 146 18.98 -13.40 21.90
C ASP A 146 19.41 -14.87 22.04
N ALA A 147 19.00 -15.75 21.11
CA ALA A 147 19.44 -17.14 21.09
C ALA A 147 20.96 -17.27 20.93
N THR A 148 21.58 -16.41 20.12
CA THR A 148 23.03 -16.40 19.93
C THR A 148 23.76 -15.91 21.18
N ILE A 149 23.24 -14.90 21.87
CA ILE A 149 23.76 -14.45 23.17
C ILE A 149 23.72 -15.60 24.19
N ALA A 150 22.60 -16.33 24.26
CA ALA A 150 22.47 -17.47 25.15
C ALA A 150 23.43 -18.63 24.78
N ALA A 151 23.67 -18.86 23.49
CA ALA A 151 24.69 -19.81 23.03
C ALA A 151 26.11 -19.38 23.45
N CYS A 152 26.44 -18.10 23.32
CA CYS A 152 27.72 -17.55 23.80
C CYS A 152 27.91 -17.77 25.31
N ASP A 153 26.86 -17.52 26.10
CA ASP A 153 26.91 -17.73 27.55
C ASP A 153 27.07 -19.21 27.94
N LYS A 154 26.44 -20.13 27.20
CA LYS A 154 26.61 -21.59 27.41
C LYS A 154 28.03 -22.04 27.11
N GLU A 155 28.57 -21.61 25.96
CA GLU A 155 29.94 -21.91 25.55
C GLU A 155 30.95 -21.42 26.61
N MET A 156 30.80 -20.17 27.04
CA MET A 156 31.64 -19.62 28.11
C MET A 156 31.55 -20.39 29.43
N LYS A 157 30.41 -21.04 29.72
CA LYS A 157 30.21 -21.85 30.93
C LYS A 157 30.59 -23.31 30.74
N LYS A 158 31.00 -23.74 29.54
CA LYS A 158 31.29 -25.14 29.18
C LYS A 158 30.12 -26.08 29.53
N GLN A 159 28.89 -25.62 29.33
CA GLN A 159 27.69 -26.43 29.59
C GLN A 159 27.45 -27.41 28.44
N ALA A 160 27.41 -28.71 28.73
CA ALA A 160 27.48 -29.75 27.72
C ALA A 160 26.14 -30.16 27.05
N GLU A 161 24.98 -29.65 27.46
CA GLU A 161 23.77 -30.48 27.30
C GLU A 161 22.53 -29.93 26.57
N ARG A 162 22.47 -28.70 26.03
CA ARG A 162 21.35 -28.35 25.11
C ARG A 162 21.72 -27.28 24.09
N ASP A 163 21.35 -27.52 22.84
CA ASP A 163 21.34 -26.50 21.79
C ASP A 163 20.46 -25.30 22.17
N THR A 164 20.78 -24.13 21.65
CA THR A 164 19.92 -22.95 21.81
C THR A 164 19.07 -22.78 20.57
N LYS A 165 17.76 -22.62 20.73
CA LYS A 165 16.84 -22.49 19.60
C LYS A 165 16.39 -21.04 19.45
N ALA A 166 16.34 -20.56 18.21
CA ALA A 166 15.66 -19.35 17.78
C ALA A 166 14.45 -19.75 16.94
N THR A 167 13.35 -19.01 17.07
CA THR A 167 12.21 -19.18 16.18
C THR A 167 12.33 -18.12 15.08
N ILE A 168 12.50 -18.55 13.83
CA ILE A 168 12.74 -17.66 12.69
C ILE A 168 11.64 -17.89 11.66
N GLY A 169 10.82 -16.86 11.45
CA GLY A 169 9.84 -16.83 10.34
C GLY A 169 10.49 -16.84 8.96
N ILE A 170 9.90 -17.61 8.04
CA ILE A 170 10.27 -17.58 6.61
C ILE A 170 9.50 -16.42 5.97
N LEU A 171 10.14 -15.26 5.85
CA LEU A 171 9.51 -14.00 5.48
C LEU A 171 8.93 -14.00 4.04
N SER A 172 9.50 -14.78 3.12
CA SER A 172 8.91 -15.00 1.79
C SER A 172 7.57 -15.75 1.83
N GLU A 173 7.44 -16.72 2.74
CA GLU A 173 6.17 -17.40 2.99
C GLU A 173 5.15 -16.48 3.68
N ILE A 174 5.60 -15.56 4.53
CA ILE A 174 4.75 -14.52 5.12
C ILE A 174 4.16 -13.63 4.02
N ALA A 175 5.01 -13.12 3.12
CA ALA A 175 4.56 -12.30 2.00
C ALA A 175 3.56 -13.07 1.13
N THR A 176 3.89 -14.31 0.75
CA THR A 176 3.01 -15.18 -0.04
C THR A 176 1.69 -15.46 0.68
N ALA A 177 1.73 -15.75 1.98
CA ALA A 177 0.53 -16.02 2.78
C ALA A 177 -0.34 -14.78 2.91
N CYS A 178 0.24 -13.59 3.07
CA CYS A 178 -0.53 -12.35 3.07
C CYS A 178 -1.14 -12.09 1.69
N ILE A 179 -0.40 -12.31 0.59
CA ILE A 179 -0.91 -12.09 -0.78
C ILE A 179 -2.04 -13.08 -1.11
N THR A 180 -1.88 -14.36 -0.77
CA THR A 180 -2.80 -15.43 -1.15
C THR A 180 -3.94 -15.66 -0.15
N GLY A 181 -3.66 -15.51 1.15
CA GLY A 181 -4.58 -15.86 2.25
C GLY A 181 -5.76 -14.91 2.41
N PHE A 182 -5.65 -13.69 1.90
CA PHE A 182 -6.76 -12.73 1.95
C PHE A 182 -7.70 -12.83 0.73
N GLY A 183 -7.32 -13.56 -0.34
CA GLY A 183 -8.04 -13.47 -1.63
C GLY A 183 -8.00 -12.04 -2.19
N LYS A 184 -8.42 -11.83 -3.45
CA LYS A 184 -8.68 -10.46 -3.90
C LYS A 184 -9.93 -9.98 -3.14
N PRO A 185 -9.85 -8.96 -2.26
CA PRO A 185 -11.00 -8.52 -1.51
C PRO A 185 -12.08 -7.97 -2.47
N ASP A 186 -13.22 -8.65 -2.55
CA ASP A 186 -14.32 -8.25 -3.45
C ASP A 186 -14.97 -6.90 -3.05
N LYS A 187 -14.73 -6.43 -1.81
CA LYS A 187 -15.33 -5.21 -1.26
C LYS A 187 -14.38 -4.48 -0.34
N ALA A 188 -14.49 -3.14 -0.35
CA ALA A 188 -13.62 -2.30 0.45
C ALA A 188 -13.80 -2.43 1.96
N ALA A 189 -15.04 -2.58 2.38
CA ALA A 189 -15.40 -2.81 3.76
C ALA A 189 -14.71 -4.05 4.37
N THR A 190 -14.30 -5.03 3.55
CA THR A 190 -13.65 -6.25 4.03
C THR A 190 -12.19 -6.00 4.42
N VAL A 191 -11.43 -5.22 3.64
CA VAL A 191 -10.03 -4.83 3.96
C VAL A 191 -9.99 -3.77 5.05
N VAL A 192 -10.94 -2.81 5.04
CA VAL A 192 -11.07 -1.82 6.12
C VAL A 192 -11.36 -2.52 7.45
N ARG A 193 -12.07 -3.65 7.42
CA ARG A 193 -12.31 -4.50 8.59
C ARG A 193 -11.11 -5.39 8.96
N TRP A 194 -10.21 -5.68 8.02
CA TRP A 194 -8.97 -6.38 8.32
C TRP A 194 -8.00 -5.41 8.99
N GLY A 195 -7.83 -5.57 10.29
CA GLY A 195 -6.77 -4.86 11.03
C GLY A 195 -5.40 -5.38 10.61
N LEU A 196 -4.36 -4.56 10.80
CA LEU A 196 -2.97 -4.94 10.56
C LEU A 196 -2.55 -6.20 11.35
N GLU A 197 -3.18 -6.45 12.49
CA GLU A 197 -3.03 -7.67 13.30
C GLU A 197 -3.40 -8.94 12.53
N SER A 198 -4.37 -8.86 11.60
CA SER A 198 -4.74 -10.00 10.74
C SER A 198 -3.62 -10.39 9.78
N PHE A 199 -2.86 -9.42 9.29
CA PHE A 199 -1.70 -9.66 8.44
C PHE A 199 -0.53 -10.29 9.22
N VAL A 200 -0.33 -9.88 10.47
CA VAL A 200 0.66 -10.49 11.35
C VAL A 200 0.27 -11.93 11.69
N ALA A 201 -1.00 -12.19 11.98
CA ALA A 201 -1.51 -13.52 12.29
C ALA A 201 -1.40 -14.50 11.10
N ILE A 202 -1.75 -14.06 9.89
CA ILE A 202 -1.58 -14.86 8.66
C ILE A 202 -0.09 -15.12 8.37
N GLY A 203 0.75 -14.16 8.75
CA GLY A 203 2.19 -14.23 8.67
C GLY A 203 2.89 -15.09 9.72
N ALA A 204 2.19 -15.67 10.70
CA ALA A 204 2.83 -16.32 11.85
C ALA A 204 3.53 -17.67 11.54
N LYS A 205 3.88 -17.95 10.27
CA LYS A 205 4.65 -19.13 9.90
C LYS A 205 6.09 -18.99 10.37
N THR A 206 6.46 -19.80 11.36
CA THR A 206 7.80 -19.83 11.92
C THR A 206 8.48 -21.17 11.69
N GLY A 207 9.72 -21.16 11.24
CA GLY A 207 10.65 -22.28 11.37
C GLY A 207 11.41 -22.20 12.69
N GLU A 208 11.89 -23.34 13.20
CA GLU A 208 12.89 -23.33 14.27
C GLU A 208 14.28 -23.34 13.63
N VAL A 209 15.14 -22.41 14.05
CA VAL A 209 16.57 -22.42 13.71
C VAL A 209 17.36 -22.72 14.97
N VAL A 210 18.19 -23.75 14.90
CA VAL A 210 19.02 -24.14 16.02
C VAL A 210 20.37 -23.45 15.91
N ILE A 211 20.74 -22.72 16.96
CA ILE A 211 22.08 -22.17 17.15
C ILE A 211 22.89 -23.21 17.91
N GLU A 212 23.52 -24.09 17.12
CA GLU A 212 24.42 -25.15 17.57
C GLU A 212 25.87 -24.68 17.59
N GLY A 213 26.66 -25.27 18.49
CA GLY A 213 28.10 -25.05 18.59
C GLY A 213 28.63 -25.53 19.93
N SER A 214 29.69 -26.33 19.88
CA SER A 214 30.45 -26.83 21.03
C SER A 214 31.69 -26.01 21.33
N GLU A 215 32.03 -25.09 20.43
CA GLU A 215 33.15 -24.15 20.54
C GLU A 215 32.79 -22.77 19.96
N ALA A 216 33.51 -21.73 20.40
CA ALA A 216 33.29 -20.34 19.99
C ALA A 216 33.16 -20.10 18.47
N PRO A 217 34.01 -20.67 17.58
CA PRO A 217 33.87 -20.48 16.14
C PRO A 217 32.59 -21.07 15.55
N GLU A 218 32.08 -22.17 16.13
CA GLU A 218 30.88 -22.85 15.66
C GLU A 218 29.63 -22.00 15.95
N VAL A 219 29.55 -21.40 17.14
CA VAL A 219 28.46 -20.49 17.53
C VAL A 219 28.37 -19.30 16.56
N VAL A 220 29.50 -18.68 16.23
CA VAL A 220 29.54 -17.53 15.30
C VAL A 220 29.23 -17.94 13.87
N SER A 221 29.71 -19.10 13.42
CA SER A 221 29.39 -19.65 12.09
C SER A 221 27.89 -19.94 11.95
N SER A 222 27.29 -20.52 13.00
CA SER A 222 25.86 -20.81 13.08
C SER A 222 25.01 -19.52 13.03
N TYR A 223 25.38 -18.51 13.83
CA TYR A 223 24.77 -17.18 13.76
C TYR A 223 24.88 -16.57 12.34
N THR A 224 26.08 -16.59 11.75
CA THR A 224 26.31 -15.99 10.42
C THR A 224 25.44 -16.65 9.35
N ARG A 225 25.32 -17.98 9.39
CA ARG A 225 24.43 -18.74 8.48
C ARG A 225 22.97 -18.39 8.70
N ALA A 226 22.51 -18.40 9.94
CA ALA A 226 21.13 -18.06 10.29
C ALA A 226 20.78 -16.61 9.91
N ARG A 227 21.69 -15.67 10.14
CA ARG A 227 21.60 -14.27 9.75
C ARG A 227 21.47 -14.12 8.23
N SER A 228 22.34 -14.77 7.46
CA SER A 228 22.28 -14.72 6.00
C SER A 228 20.99 -15.34 5.44
N ASN A 229 20.49 -16.42 6.05
CA ASN A 229 19.20 -17.01 5.68
C ASN A 229 18.04 -16.07 5.97
N LEU A 230 18.04 -15.40 7.13
CA LEU A 230 17.02 -14.41 7.50
C LEU A 230 17.06 -13.21 6.54
N GLU A 231 18.25 -12.72 6.22
CA GLU A 231 18.47 -11.62 5.29
C GLU A 231 17.96 -11.99 3.88
N SER A 232 18.34 -13.17 3.38
CA SER A 232 17.84 -13.68 2.09
C SER A 232 16.32 -13.77 2.08
N SER A 233 15.73 -14.35 3.13
CA SER A 233 14.28 -14.51 3.24
C SER A 233 13.55 -13.16 3.29
N PHE A 234 14.14 -12.15 3.95
CA PHE A 234 13.60 -10.79 3.98
C PHE A 234 13.59 -10.16 2.59
N HIS A 235 14.70 -10.24 1.86
CA HIS A 235 14.80 -9.74 0.49
C HIS A 235 13.83 -10.47 -0.45
N ASP A 236 13.68 -11.79 -0.31
CA ASP A 236 12.72 -12.58 -1.10
C ASP A 236 11.27 -12.14 -0.82
N GLY A 237 10.93 -11.90 0.45
CA GLY A 237 9.61 -11.39 0.83
C GLY A 237 9.32 -9.99 0.27
N LEU A 238 10.31 -9.10 0.27
CA LEU A 238 10.23 -7.80 -0.37
C LEU A 238 10.07 -7.93 -1.89
N ALA A 239 10.84 -8.80 -2.54
CA ALA A 239 10.77 -9.03 -3.98
C ALA A 239 9.41 -9.59 -4.40
N GLU A 240 8.82 -10.48 -3.60
CA GLU A 240 7.47 -10.99 -3.80
C GLU A 240 6.43 -9.86 -3.78
N LEU A 241 6.49 -9.00 -2.76
CA LEU A 241 5.60 -7.85 -2.64
C LEU A 241 5.78 -6.86 -3.80
N THR A 242 7.03 -6.53 -4.16
CA THR A 242 7.34 -5.64 -5.29
C THR A 242 6.80 -6.17 -6.60
N ARG A 243 7.04 -7.45 -6.90
CA ARG A 243 6.50 -8.07 -8.12
C ARG A 243 4.98 -8.02 -8.16
N TRP A 244 4.32 -8.20 -7.02
CA TRP A 244 2.87 -8.12 -6.93
C TRP A 244 2.35 -6.70 -7.23
N ILE A 245 3.04 -5.67 -6.72
CA ILE A 245 2.78 -4.26 -7.03
C ILE A 245 2.98 -3.99 -8.53
N GLU A 246 4.10 -4.42 -9.12
CA GLU A 246 4.42 -4.21 -10.53
C GLU A 246 3.43 -4.89 -11.49
N VAL A 247 2.86 -6.04 -11.10
CA VAL A 247 1.81 -6.70 -11.88
C VAL A 247 0.54 -5.84 -11.88
N GLN A 248 0.14 -5.31 -10.72
CA GLN A 248 -1.03 -4.41 -10.67
C GLN A 248 -0.80 -3.05 -11.33
N GLU A 249 0.43 -2.51 -11.28
CA GLU A 249 0.77 -1.28 -11.99
C GLU A 249 0.67 -1.45 -13.51
N ARG A 250 1.08 -2.61 -14.03
CA ARG A 250 0.89 -2.95 -15.44
C ARG A 250 -0.58 -3.10 -15.79
N ASP A 251 -1.34 -3.84 -14.99
CA ASP A 251 -2.79 -3.98 -15.17
C ASP A 251 -3.47 -2.61 -15.22
N LEU A 252 -3.02 -1.66 -14.38
CA LEU A 252 -3.50 -0.28 -14.36
C LEU A 252 -3.19 0.53 -15.59
N ALA A 253 -1.94 0.47 -16.07
CA ALA A 253 -1.49 1.23 -17.23
C ALA A 253 -2.25 0.83 -18.50
N GLU A 254 -2.76 -0.40 -18.55
CA GLU A 254 -3.57 -0.92 -19.66
C GLU A 254 -5.06 -0.55 -19.57
N VAL A 255 -5.54 -0.10 -18.41
CA VAL A 255 -6.94 0.33 -18.23
C VAL A 255 -7.15 1.69 -18.88
N LYS A 256 -7.81 1.71 -20.04
CA LYS A 256 -8.41 2.93 -20.58
C LYS A 256 -9.64 3.29 -19.74
N ASN A 257 -9.62 4.48 -19.14
CA ASN A 257 -10.74 5.03 -18.37
C ASN A 257 -11.57 5.97 -19.24
N PRO A 258 -12.76 5.55 -19.71
CA PRO A 258 -13.56 6.36 -20.64
C PRO A 258 -13.99 7.71 -20.06
N ILE A 259 -14.04 7.84 -18.73
CA ILE A 259 -14.35 9.10 -18.04
C ILE A 259 -13.27 10.19 -18.23
N LEU A 260 -12.03 9.80 -18.56
CA LEU A 260 -10.92 10.74 -18.79
C LEU A 260 -10.81 11.15 -20.27
N GLU A 261 -11.55 10.49 -21.16
CA GLU A 261 -11.65 10.89 -22.56
C GLU A 261 -12.53 12.15 -22.66
N PRO A 262 -12.35 12.99 -23.71
CA PRO A 262 -13.23 14.12 -23.95
C PRO A 262 -14.71 13.70 -23.98
N LEU A 263 -15.56 14.53 -23.38
CA LEU A 263 -17.01 14.31 -23.40
C LEU A 263 -17.51 14.15 -24.85
N GLN A 264 -18.46 13.24 -25.04
CA GLN A 264 -19.14 13.13 -26.32
C GLN A 264 -19.86 14.45 -26.65
N ARG A 265 -19.94 14.79 -27.93
CA ARG A 265 -20.51 16.06 -28.41
C ARG A 265 -21.97 16.26 -27.96
N GLU A 266 -22.69 15.15 -27.82
CA GLU A 266 -24.06 15.04 -27.36
C GLU A 266 -24.26 15.41 -25.89
N ILE A 267 -23.20 15.38 -25.07
CA ILE A 267 -23.26 15.59 -23.61
C ILE A 267 -22.42 16.77 -23.13
N ASP A 268 -21.58 17.33 -23.99
CA ASP A 268 -20.91 18.60 -23.72
C ASP A 268 -21.91 19.76 -23.87
N VAL A 269 -22.61 20.08 -22.79
CA VAL A 269 -23.62 21.16 -22.72
C VAL A 269 -23.07 22.53 -23.18
N THR A 270 -21.75 22.73 -23.11
CA THR A 270 -21.10 23.96 -23.55
C THR A 270 -20.70 23.95 -25.03
N GLY A 271 -20.64 22.77 -25.64
CA GLY A 271 -20.28 22.57 -27.04
C GLY A 271 -21.35 23.05 -28.01
N ALA A 272 -20.93 23.40 -29.23
CA ALA A 272 -21.84 23.80 -30.32
C ALA A 272 -22.74 22.64 -30.79
N ASP A 273 -22.32 21.40 -30.57
CA ASP A 273 -22.96 20.18 -31.07
C ASP A 273 -23.99 19.58 -30.08
N PHE A 274 -24.12 20.17 -28.89
CA PHE A 274 -25.14 19.78 -27.92
C PHE A 274 -26.54 20.14 -28.42
N ASP A 275 -27.52 19.25 -28.22
CA ASP A 275 -28.88 19.48 -28.67
C ASP A 275 -29.89 18.78 -27.75
N TYR A 276 -30.77 19.56 -27.13
CA TYR A 276 -31.87 19.06 -26.30
C TYR A 276 -32.91 18.25 -27.10
N GLY A 277 -32.97 18.44 -28.42
CA GLY A 277 -33.78 17.64 -29.34
C GLY A 277 -33.33 16.18 -29.45
N LYS A 278 -32.16 15.83 -28.89
CA LYS A 278 -31.68 14.44 -28.79
C LYS A 278 -32.19 13.69 -27.55
N PHE A 279 -33.11 14.29 -26.78
CA PHE A 279 -33.73 13.73 -25.58
C PHE A 279 -35.26 13.64 -25.76
N PHE A 280 -35.83 12.44 -25.60
CA PHE A 280 -37.26 12.17 -25.78
C PHE A 280 -37.85 11.52 -24.53
N HIS A 281 -39.13 11.77 -24.22
CA HIS A 281 -39.82 11.16 -23.07
C HIS A 281 -41.32 11.03 -23.37
N ASP A 282 -41.90 9.83 -23.19
CA ASP A 282 -43.26 9.53 -23.65
C ASP A 282 -44.36 10.40 -22.99
N ALA A 283 -44.20 10.72 -21.71
CA ALA A 283 -45.14 11.56 -20.95
C ALA A 283 -44.77 13.05 -20.85
N ARG A 284 -43.67 13.50 -21.49
CA ARG A 284 -43.19 14.88 -21.42
C ARG A 284 -42.78 15.35 -22.80
N ASP A 285 -43.50 16.32 -23.33
CA ASP A 285 -43.18 16.91 -24.63
C ASP A 285 -41.80 17.61 -24.58
N PRO A 286 -40.81 17.17 -25.38
CA PRO A 286 -39.50 17.82 -25.48
C PRO A 286 -39.59 19.31 -25.83
N ALA A 287 -40.66 19.75 -26.49
CA ALA A 287 -40.91 21.16 -26.82
C ALA A 287 -41.05 22.07 -25.59
N VAL A 288 -41.40 21.50 -24.41
CA VAL A 288 -41.48 22.24 -23.13
C VAL A 288 -40.08 22.68 -22.66
N PHE A 289 -39.05 21.90 -22.99
CA PHE A 289 -37.65 22.26 -22.75
C PHE A 289 -37.06 23.03 -23.94
N GLY A 290 -37.43 22.66 -25.17
CA GLY A 290 -36.78 23.12 -26.40
C GLY A 290 -36.60 24.63 -26.55
N ALA A 291 -37.64 25.46 -26.39
CA ALA A 291 -37.49 26.90 -26.64
C ALA A 291 -36.82 27.66 -25.48
N LYS A 292 -37.19 27.35 -24.23
CA LYS A 292 -36.66 28.06 -23.04
C LYS A 292 -35.21 27.68 -22.73
N VAL A 293 -34.85 26.42 -22.91
CA VAL A 293 -33.52 25.94 -22.58
C VAL A 293 -32.51 26.29 -23.68
N GLU A 294 -32.94 26.29 -24.94
CA GLU A 294 -32.13 26.81 -26.07
C GLU A 294 -31.90 28.33 -25.96
N GLN A 295 -32.86 29.09 -25.42
CA GLN A 295 -32.66 30.51 -25.09
C GLN A 295 -31.60 30.72 -24.01
N GLU A 296 -31.62 29.95 -22.93
CA GLU A 296 -30.59 30.04 -21.88
C GLU A 296 -29.22 29.57 -22.37
N ARG A 297 -29.15 28.53 -23.23
CA ARG A 297 -27.89 28.11 -23.88
C ARG A 297 -27.29 29.22 -24.73
N LYS A 298 -28.09 29.86 -25.59
CA LYS A 298 -27.62 30.98 -26.42
C LYS A 298 -27.11 32.14 -25.57
N LYS A 299 -27.80 32.43 -24.46
CA LYS A 299 -27.36 33.45 -23.50
C LYS A 299 -26.00 33.11 -22.87
N ILE A 300 -25.76 31.86 -22.47
CA ILE A 300 -24.46 31.42 -21.94
C ILE A 300 -23.36 31.48 -22.99
N GLN A 301 -23.62 31.07 -24.24
CA GLN A 301 -22.66 31.20 -25.34
C GLN A 301 -22.34 32.67 -25.68
N GLU A 302 -23.35 33.55 -25.67
CA GLU A 302 -23.16 35.00 -25.83
C GLU A 302 -22.36 35.60 -24.67
N GLU A 303 -22.57 35.13 -23.44
CA GLU A 303 -21.80 35.57 -22.26
C GLU A 303 -20.35 35.06 -22.28
N GLN A 304 -20.08 33.87 -22.81
CA GLN A 304 -18.73 33.31 -22.96
C GLN A 304 -17.96 33.91 -24.16
N ASN A 305 -18.67 34.27 -25.24
CA ASN A 305 -18.10 34.95 -26.40
C ASN A 305 -17.89 36.46 -26.15
N ARG A 306 -18.35 37.00 -25.02
CA ARG A 306 -17.99 38.36 -24.62
C ARG A 306 -16.52 38.39 -24.18
N PRO A 307 -15.69 39.25 -24.78
CA PRO A 307 -14.28 39.32 -24.42
C PRO A 307 -14.12 39.74 -22.95
N PRO A 308 -13.23 39.09 -22.18
CA PRO A 308 -13.11 39.36 -20.75
C PRO A 308 -12.51 40.76 -20.51
N GLY A 309 -13.24 41.57 -19.75
CA GLY A 309 -12.76 42.86 -19.25
C GLY A 309 -13.03 44.08 -20.14
N LEU A 310 -12.93 45.27 -19.53
CA LEU A 310 -13.22 46.60 -20.09
C LEU A 310 -12.51 46.93 -21.42
N ILE A 311 -11.46 46.19 -21.78
CA ILE A 311 -10.71 46.40 -23.03
C ILE A 311 -11.42 45.72 -24.22
N GLY A 312 -12.05 44.57 -24.01
CA GLY A 312 -12.83 43.89 -25.03
C GLY A 312 -14.09 44.66 -25.45
N GLN A 313 -14.76 45.30 -24.49
CA GLN A 313 -15.93 46.14 -24.73
C GLN A 313 -15.63 47.42 -25.53
N ARG A 314 -14.37 47.87 -25.60
CA ARG A 314 -13.99 49.07 -26.36
C ARG A 314 -13.67 48.80 -27.83
N LEU A 315 -13.37 47.55 -28.20
CA LEU A 315 -13.01 47.19 -29.58
C LEU A 315 -14.24 46.80 -30.42
N ASP A 316 -15.33 46.33 -29.82
CA ASP A 316 -16.56 45.91 -30.52
C ASP A 316 -17.58 47.04 -30.79
N GLY A 317 -17.20 48.29 -30.51
CA GLY A 317 -17.92 49.45 -31.05
C GLY A 317 -18.42 50.44 -30.00
N GLY A 318 -17.76 51.58 -29.99
CA GLY A 318 -18.41 52.86 -29.70
C GLY A 318 -17.40 54.01 -29.68
N PRO A 319 -17.72 55.23 -30.16
CA PRO A 319 -18.86 55.66 -30.98
C PRO A 319 -18.43 56.50 -32.21
N SER A 320 -19.37 56.79 -33.10
CA SER A 320 -19.42 58.06 -33.83
C SER A 320 -20.81 58.65 -33.69
#